data_AF-A0A2R6DZW1-F1
#
_entry.id   AF-A0A2R6DZW1-F1
#
_cell.length_a   1.000
_cell.length_b   1.000
_cell.length_c   1.000
_cell.angle_alpha   90.00
_cell.angle_beta   90.00
_cell.angle_gamma   90.00
#
_symmetry.space_group_name_H-M   'P 1'
#
loop_
_entity.id
_entity.type
_entity.pdbx_description
1 polymer ?
#
loop_
_entity_poly.entity_id
_entity_poly.type
_entity_poly.pdbx_seq_one_letter_code
_entity_poly.pdbx_strand_id
1 'polypeptide(L)'
;MTQPVHAGRRYRRFLLGAVVAGLAALFVGAQLGQYFAGLVVYAVAAAAAFGVFAYVRVRDDLAIQDEWEATLERRASHLTMQLFGFAGVFGFVALYVLDAAGRASVGPTVQTLSTAFTVVWLTWGGVYLWLRYRP
;
A
#
# COMPACT_ATOMS: atom_id res chain seq x y z
N MET A 1 -25.81 12.25 -18.91
CA MET A 1 -24.62 12.98 -18.43
C MET A 1 -24.47 12.69 -16.95
N THR A 2 -23.57 11.78 -16.56
CA THR A 2 -23.33 11.50 -15.13
C THR A 2 -22.59 12.67 -14.51
N GLN A 3 -23.11 13.25 -13.43
CA GLN A 3 -22.43 14.31 -12.69
C GLN A 3 -20.99 13.86 -12.32
N PRO A 4 -19.99 14.75 -12.41
CA PRO A 4 -18.57 14.42 -12.22
C PRO A 4 -18.30 13.75 -10.86
N VAL A 5 -19.07 14.11 -9.83
CA VAL A 5 -19.01 13.52 -8.47
C VAL A 5 -19.27 11.99 -8.47
N HIS A 6 -20.21 11.51 -9.30
CA HIS A 6 -20.50 10.07 -9.38
C HIS A 6 -19.39 9.28 -10.09
N ALA A 7 -18.69 9.91 -11.04
CA ALA A 7 -17.58 9.30 -11.75
C ALA A 7 -16.36 9.09 -10.83
N GLY A 8 -16.00 10.09 -10.01
CA GLY A 8 -14.91 10.00 -9.04
C GLY A 8 -15.15 8.91 -7.98
N ARG A 9 -16.38 8.80 -7.45
CA ARG A 9 -16.74 7.77 -6.46
C ARG A 9 -16.71 6.35 -7.03
N ARG A 10 -17.14 6.17 -8.28
CA ARG A 10 -17.09 4.88 -8.99
C ARG A 10 -15.65 4.45 -9.23
N TYR A 11 -14.80 5.39 -9.60
CA TYR A 11 -13.37 5.18 -9.79
C TYR A 11 -12.67 4.72 -8.51
N ARG A 12 -12.90 5.39 -7.37
CA ARG A 12 -12.30 4.98 -6.08
C ARG A 12 -12.71 3.57 -5.68
N ARG A 13 -13.97 3.20 -5.90
CA ARG A 13 -14.47 1.84 -5.67
C ARG A 13 -13.79 0.82 -6.59
N PHE A 14 -13.51 1.18 -7.84
CA PHE A 14 -12.80 0.31 -8.76
C PHE A 14 -11.36 0.08 -8.31
N LEU A 15 -10.63 1.15 -7.94
CA LEU A 15 -9.26 1.03 -7.41
C LEU A 15 -9.19 0.14 -6.17
N LEU A 16 -10.01 0.44 -5.16
CA LEU A 16 -10.07 -0.37 -3.94
C LEU A 16 -10.48 -1.80 -4.24
N GLY A 17 -11.48 -2.00 -5.10
CA GLY A 17 -11.93 -3.31 -5.52
C GLY A 17 -10.83 -4.10 -6.23
N ALA A 18 -10.08 -3.48 -7.14
CA ALA A 18 -8.98 -4.11 -7.86
C ALA A 18 -7.84 -4.52 -6.90
N VAL A 19 -7.46 -3.65 -5.97
CA VAL A 19 -6.42 -3.96 -4.97
C VAL A 19 -6.86 -5.12 -4.07
N VAL A 20 -8.07 -5.06 -3.52
CA VAL A 20 -8.61 -6.11 -2.64
C VAL A 20 -8.77 -7.43 -3.40
N ALA A 21 -9.31 -7.39 -4.62
CA ALA A 21 -9.49 -8.59 -5.44
C ALA A 21 -8.16 -9.23 -5.82
N GLY A 22 -7.16 -8.41 -6.19
CA GLY A 22 -5.82 -8.90 -6.48
C GLY A 22 -5.19 -9.60 -5.26
N LEU A 23 -5.24 -8.97 -4.09
CA LEU A 23 -4.70 -9.56 -2.85
C LEU A 23 -5.43 -10.86 -2.49
N ALA A 24 -6.76 -10.87 -2.60
CA ALA A 24 -7.57 -12.07 -2.36
C ALA A 24 -7.22 -13.20 -3.34
N ALA A 25 -7.03 -12.89 -4.62
CA ALA A 25 -6.66 -13.87 -5.64
C ALA A 25 -5.27 -14.47 -5.38
N LEU A 26 -4.28 -13.66 -4.98
CA LEU A 26 -2.97 -14.16 -4.59
C LEU A 26 -3.06 -15.08 -3.36
N PHE A 27 -3.80 -14.65 -2.34
CA PHE A 27 -3.95 -15.43 -1.11
C PHE A 27 -4.66 -16.76 -1.35
N VAL A 28 -5.81 -16.74 -2.05
CA VAL A 28 -6.57 -17.95 -2.39
C VAL A 28 -5.75 -18.85 -3.33
N GLY A 29 -5.07 -18.28 -4.32
CA GLY A 29 -4.18 -19.01 -5.22
C GLY A 29 -3.04 -19.72 -4.46
N ALA A 30 -2.45 -19.06 -3.46
CA ALA A 30 -1.43 -19.67 -2.60
C ALA A 30 -1.98 -20.87 -1.80
N GLN A 31 -3.20 -20.74 -1.25
CA GLN A 31 -3.82 -21.81 -0.46
C GLN A 31 -4.28 -23.01 -1.30
N LEU A 32 -4.67 -22.79 -2.56
CA LEU A 32 -5.12 -23.83 -3.48
C LEU A 32 -3.97 -24.48 -4.28
N GLY A 33 -2.72 -24.15 -3.98
CA GLY A 33 -1.54 -24.64 -4.72
C GLY A 33 -1.39 -24.04 -6.13
N GLN A 34 -2.20 -23.03 -6.48
CA GLN A 34 -2.16 -22.31 -7.76
C GLN A 34 -1.51 -20.93 -7.60
N TYR A 35 -0.38 -20.87 -6.92
CA TYR A 35 0.31 -19.61 -6.60
C TYR A 35 0.57 -18.75 -7.84
N PHE A 36 1.02 -19.36 -8.94
CA PHE A 36 1.32 -18.63 -10.17
C PHE A 36 0.07 -17.99 -10.79
N ALA A 37 -1.06 -18.68 -10.79
CA ALA A 37 -2.32 -18.13 -11.29
C ALA A 37 -2.79 -16.96 -10.41
N GLY A 38 -2.72 -17.11 -9.09
CA GLY A 38 -3.02 -16.03 -8.14
C GLY A 38 -2.12 -14.81 -8.34
N LEU A 39 -0.83 -15.03 -8.60
CA LEU A 39 0.15 -13.99 -8.88
C LEU A 39 -0.13 -13.24 -10.19
N VAL A 40 -0.49 -13.96 -11.26
CA VAL A 40 -0.87 -13.33 -12.54
C VAL A 40 -2.09 -12.44 -12.35
N VAL A 41 -3.11 -12.93 -11.64
CA VAL A 41 -4.32 -12.12 -11.35
C VAL A 41 -3.98 -10.89 -10.52
N TYR A 42 -3.15 -11.04 -9.48
CA TYR A 42 -2.68 -9.91 -8.69
C TYR A 42 -1.91 -8.87 -9.52
N ALA A 43 -1.00 -9.32 -10.39
CA ALA A 43 -0.22 -8.44 -11.25
C ALA A 43 -1.10 -7.68 -12.25
N VAL A 44 -2.06 -8.35 -12.87
CA VAL A 44 -3.03 -7.71 -13.78
C VAL A 44 -3.90 -6.71 -13.03
N ALA A 45 -4.38 -7.05 -11.84
CA ALA A 45 -5.17 -6.15 -11.01
C ALA A 45 -4.38 -4.89 -10.60
N ALA A 46 -3.10 -5.06 -10.22
CA ALA A 46 -2.20 -3.96 -9.91
C ALA A 46 -1.93 -3.06 -11.13
N ALA A 47 -1.67 -3.66 -12.30
CA ALA A 47 -1.47 -2.92 -13.54
C ALA A 47 -2.72 -2.14 -13.97
N ALA A 48 -3.90 -2.77 -13.84
CA ALA A 48 -5.18 -2.12 -14.13
C ALA A 48 -5.44 -0.95 -13.16
N ALA A 49 -5.21 -1.15 -11.85
CA ALA A 49 -5.32 -0.10 -10.85
C ALA A 49 -4.37 1.07 -11.16
N PHE A 50 -3.11 0.79 -11.51
CA PHE A 50 -2.15 1.82 -11.87
C PHE A 50 -2.52 2.57 -13.16
N GLY A 51 -2.96 1.86 -14.20
CA GLY A 51 -3.40 2.49 -15.45
C GLY A 51 -4.61 3.41 -15.24
N VAL A 52 -5.56 2.95 -14.44
CA VAL A 52 -6.72 3.75 -14.02
C VAL A 52 -6.27 4.95 -13.17
N PHE A 53 -5.31 4.77 -12.25
CA PHE A 53 -4.69 5.85 -11.50
C PHE A 53 -4.07 6.95 -12.38
N ALA A 54 -3.18 6.55 -13.29
CA ALA A 54 -2.54 7.45 -14.22
C ALA A 54 -3.56 8.19 -15.12
N TYR A 55 -4.59 7.49 -15.60
CA TYR A 55 -5.64 8.07 -16.44
C TYR A 55 -6.39 9.20 -15.73
N VAL A 56 -6.77 9.00 -14.47
CA VAL A 56 -7.50 10.02 -13.70
C VAL A 56 -6.61 11.19 -13.30
N ARG A 57 -5.34 10.96 -12.98
CA ARG A 57 -4.40 12.07 -12.69
C ARG A 57 -4.28 13.03 -13.89
N VAL A 58 -4.36 12.53 -15.12
CA VAL A 58 -4.28 13.37 -16.33
C VAL A 58 -5.60 14.12 -16.62
N ARG A 59 -6.71 13.73 -15.99
CA ARG A 59 -8.06 14.26 -16.23
C ARG A 59 -8.58 14.99 -14.99
N ASP A 60 -8.29 16.30 -14.88
CA ASP A 60 -8.71 17.15 -13.74
C ASP A 60 -10.23 17.11 -13.46
N ASP A 61 -11.07 16.92 -14.49
CA ASP A 61 -12.54 16.86 -14.36
C ASP A 61 -13.06 15.70 -13.49
N LEU A 62 -12.24 14.67 -13.27
CA LEU A 62 -12.60 13.49 -12.46
C LEU A 62 -12.08 13.60 -11.01
N ALA A 63 -11.26 14.61 -10.72
CA ALA A 63 -10.51 14.77 -9.48
C ALA A 63 -11.22 15.65 -8.44
N ILE A 64 -12.54 15.76 -8.50
CA ILE A 64 -13.33 16.41 -7.44
C ILE A 64 -13.44 15.42 -6.26
N GLN A 65 -12.35 15.26 -5.52
CA GLN A 65 -12.44 14.76 -4.15
C GLN A 65 -13.03 15.89 -3.31
N ASP A 66 -14.16 15.65 -2.66
CA ASP A 66 -14.68 16.59 -1.65
C ASP A 66 -13.59 16.81 -0.59
N GLU A 67 -13.37 18.05 -0.17
CA GLU A 67 -12.32 18.41 0.80
C GLU A 67 -12.40 17.58 2.10
N TRP A 68 -13.62 17.17 2.47
CA TRP A 68 -13.88 16.29 3.60
C TRP A 68 -13.33 14.87 3.40
N GLU A 69 -13.52 14.27 2.23
CA GLU A 69 -13.00 12.93 1.93
C GLU A 69 -11.46 12.94 1.87
N ALA A 70 -10.87 13.98 1.28
CA ALA A 70 -9.41 14.14 1.24
C ALA A 70 -8.81 14.31 2.65
N THR A 71 -9.50 15.03 3.54
CA THR A 71 -9.08 15.21 4.94
C THR A 71 -9.17 13.89 5.72
N LEU A 72 -10.26 13.13 5.52
CA LEU A 72 -10.44 11.82 6.15
C LEU A 72 -9.38 10.82 5.68
N GLU A 73 -9.12 10.78 4.37
CA GLU A 73 -8.09 9.94 3.76
C GLU A 73 -6.71 10.27 4.32
N ARG A 74 -6.32 11.55 4.36
CA ARG A 74 -5.05 11.98 4.98
C ARG A 74 -4.92 11.54 6.42
N ARG A 75 -5.97 11.69 7.23
CA ARG A 75 -5.97 11.27 8.64
C ARG A 75 -5.86 9.75 8.77
N ALA A 76 -6.59 9.00 7.96
CA ALA A 76 -6.53 7.53 7.94
C ALA A 76 -5.13 7.04 7.53
N SER A 77 -4.56 7.60 6.45
CA SER A 77 -3.19 7.29 6.01
C SER A 77 -2.16 7.62 7.10
N HIS A 78 -2.30 8.77 7.77
CA HIS A 78 -1.40 9.16 8.84
C HIS A 78 -1.44 8.20 10.03
N LEU A 79 -2.64 7.85 10.51
CA LEU A 79 -2.82 6.87 11.60
C LEU A 79 -2.32 5.49 11.20
N THR A 80 -2.56 5.06 9.95
CA THR A 80 -2.08 3.77 9.44
C THR A 80 -0.56 3.73 9.40
N MET A 81 0.09 4.79 8.87
CA MET A 81 1.55 4.90 8.87
C MET A 81 2.13 4.92 10.29
N GLN A 82 1.52 5.64 11.23
CA GLN A 82 1.98 5.61 12.63
C GLN A 82 1.87 4.21 13.23
N LEU A 83 0.71 3.56 13.08
CA LEU A 83 0.48 2.24 13.64
C LEU A 83 1.47 1.22 13.09
N PHE A 84 1.59 1.12 11.76
CA PHE A 84 2.53 0.21 11.11
C PHE A 84 3.99 0.59 11.38
N GLY A 85 4.28 1.89 11.54
CA GLY A 85 5.60 2.37 11.92
C GLY A 85 6.02 1.86 13.29
N PHE A 86 5.24 2.16 14.32
CA PHE A 86 5.55 1.71 15.67
C PHE A 86 5.49 0.19 15.78
N ALA A 87 4.42 -0.45 15.30
CA ALA A 87 4.28 -1.90 15.38
C ALA A 87 5.41 -2.62 14.62
N GLY A 88 5.79 -2.12 13.44
CA GLY A 88 6.88 -2.67 12.66
C GLY A 88 8.23 -2.50 13.36
N VAL A 89 8.55 -1.29 13.84
CA VAL A 89 9.81 -1.02 14.53
C VAL A 89 9.94 -1.88 15.79
N PHE A 90 8.94 -1.87 16.67
CA PHE A 90 8.98 -2.67 17.89
C PHE A 90 8.97 -4.17 17.60
N GLY A 91 8.20 -4.61 16.61
CA GLY A 91 8.14 -6.01 16.18
C GLY A 91 9.48 -6.53 15.66
N PHE A 92 10.11 -5.80 14.73
CA PHE A 92 11.43 -6.18 14.22
C PHE A 92 12.50 -6.12 15.31
N VAL A 93 12.52 -5.07 16.15
CA VAL A 93 13.47 -4.99 17.28
C VAL A 93 13.31 -6.19 18.21
N ALA A 94 12.09 -6.58 18.56
CA ALA A 94 11.85 -7.75 19.40
C ALA A 94 12.39 -9.04 18.75
N LEU A 95 12.18 -9.23 17.45
CA LEU A 95 12.73 -10.37 16.71
C LEU A 95 14.26 -10.37 16.69
N TYR A 96 14.90 -9.23 16.41
CA TYR A 96 16.37 -9.15 16.45
C TYR A 96 16.95 -9.37 17.86
N VAL A 97 16.27 -8.90 18.90
CA VAL A 97 16.68 -9.16 20.29
C VAL A 97 16.54 -10.64 20.64
N LEU A 98 15.46 -11.30 20.21
CA LEU A 98 15.27 -12.74 20.42
C LEU A 98 16.36 -13.55 19.73
N ASP A 99 16.74 -13.16 18.52
CA ASP A 99 17.82 -13.78 17.73
C ASP A 99 19.18 -13.61 18.41
N ALA A 100 19.49 -12.40 18.88
CA ALA A 100 20.70 -12.11 19.65
C ALA A 100 20.74 -12.88 20.99
N ALA A 101 19.58 -13.20 21.57
CA ALA A 101 19.45 -14.04 22.76
C ALA A 101 19.55 -15.55 22.47
N GLY A 102 19.88 -15.94 21.23
CA GLY A 102 20.07 -17.33 20.82
C GLY A 102 18.78 -18.06 20.43
N ARG A 103 17.64 -17.38 20.34
CA ARG A 103 16.40 -17.95 19.80
C ARG A 103 16.32 -17.65 18.31
N ALA A 104 16.55 -18.67 17.47
CA ALA A 104 16.47 -18.55 16.02
C ALA A 104 15.11 -17.96 15.58
N SER A 105 15.10 -16.66 15.31
CA SER A 105 13.89 -15.90 15.02
C SER A 105 14.07 -14.98 13.81
N VAL A 106 15.30 -14.76 13.36
CA VAL A 106 15.59 -14.01 12.13
C VAL A 106 15.97 -14.98 11.01
N GLY A 107 14.95 -15.45 10.29
CA GLY A 107 15.12 -16.19 9.03
C GLY A 107 15.16 -15.30 7.77
N PRO A 108 15.36 -15.87 6.57
CA PRO A 108 15.36 -15.13 5.29
C PRO A 108 14.09 -14.31 5.05
N THR A 109 12.94 -14.79 5.52
CA THR A 109 11.66 -14.08 5.44
C THR A 109 11.67 -12.80 6.28
N VAL A 110 12.18 -12.85 7.51
CA VAL A 110 12.24 -11.69 8.41
C VAL A 110 13.22 -10.64 7.87
N GLN A 111 14.34 -11.08 7.30
CA GLN A 111 15.30 -10.17 6.63
C GLN A 111 14.68 -9.49 5.40
N THR A 112 13.96 -10.25 4.57
CA THR A 112 13.24 -9.68 3.42
C THR A 112 12.19 -8.65 3.87
N LEU A 113 11.38 -8.99 4.88
CA LEU A 113 10.34 -8.11 5.41
C LEU A 113 10.91 -6.84 6.04
N SER A 114 11.97 -6.95 6.86
CA SER A 114 12.63 -5.81 7.49
C SER A 114 13.32 -4.90 6.46
N THR A 115 13.90 -5.47 5.40
CA THR A 115 14.45 -4.69 4.28
C THR A 115 13.36 -3.93 3.54
N ALA A 116 12.26 -4.59 3.17
CA ALA A 116 11.13 -3.94 2.52
C ALA A 116 10.52 -2.82 3.39
N PHE A 117 10.37 -3.07 4.69
CA PHE A 117 9.92 -2.08 5.66
C PHE A 117 10.86 -0.86 5.70
N THR A 118 12.18 -1.10 5.74
CA THR A 118 13.19 -0.04 5.71
C THR A 118 13.10 0.80 4.45
N VAL A 119 12.95 0.18 3.28
CA VAL A 119 12.79 0.88 1.99
C VAL A 119 11.58 1.82 2.02
N VAL A 120 10.43 1.37 2.55
CA VAL A 120 9.22 2.20 2.65
C VAL A 120 9.48 3.45 3.52
N TRP A 121 10.11 3.28 4.68
CA TRP A 121 10.39 4.40 5.58
C TRP A 121 11.45 5.36 5.06
N LEU A 122 12.50 4.84 4.42
CA LEU A 122 13.50 5.68 3.75
C LEU A 122 12.90 6.46 2.58
N THR A 123 12.02 5.82 1.79
CA THR A 123 11.29 6.49 0.71
C THR A 123 10.41 7.60 1.25
N TRP A 124 9.62 7.32 2.29
CA TRP A 124 8.79 8.33 2.94
C TRP A 124 9.64 9.50 3.48
N GLY A 125 10.72 9.20 4.20
CA GLY A 125 11.63 10.20 4.74
C GLY A 125 12.29 11.05 3.65
N GLY A 126 12.76 10.41 2.57
CA GLY A 126 13.34 11.10 1.42
C GLY A 126 12.35 12.04 0.73
N VAL A 127 11.13 11.57 0.46
CA VAL A 127 10.06 12.41 -0.12
C VAL A 127 9.69 13.56 0.82
N TYR A 128 9.56 13.30 2.11
CA TYR A 128 9.27 14.34 3.11
C TYR A 128 10.34 15.42 3.16
N LEU A 129 11.62 15.02 3.24
CA LEU A 129 12.74 15.96 3.23
C LEU A 129 12.78 16.76 1.94
N TRP A 130 12.57 16.11 0.80
CA TRP A 130 12.53 16.78 -0.49
C TRP A 130 11.40 17.81 -0.60
N LEU A 131 10.19 17.49 -0.15
CA LEU A 131 9.07 18.43 -0.11
C LEU A 131 9.31 19.56 0.90
N ARG A 132 9.99 19.28 2.02
CA ARG A 132 10.27 20.28 3.06
C ARG A 132 11.34 21.29 2.65
N TYR A 133 12.36 20.85 1.90
CA TYR A 133 13.50 21.68 1.51
C TYR A 133 13.45 22.16 0.05
N ARG A 134 12.44 21.76 -0.72
CA ARG A 134 12.14 22.43 -1.98
C ARG A 134 11.45 23.78 -1.70
N PRO A 135 11.99 24.89 -2.22
CA PRO A 135 11.31 26.19 -2.19
C PRO A 135 10.08 26.20 -3.10
#